data_AF-A0A961Y4F3-F1
#
_entry.id   AF-A0A961Y4F3-F1
#
_cell.length_a   1.000
_cell.length_b   1.000
_cell.length_c   1.000
_cell.angle_alpha   90.00
_cell.angle_beta   90.00
_cell.angle_gamma   90.00
#
_symmetry.space_group_name_H-M   'P 1'
#
loop_
_entity.id
_entity.type
_entity.pdbx_description
1 polymer ?
#
loop_
_entity_poly.entity_id
_entity_poly.type
_entity_poly.pdbx_seq_one_letter_code
_entity_poly.pdbx_strand_id
1 'polypeptide(L)'
;MSMNHARSAACAFLLTVLGAMPVQPAGAASATNSSAAGSPSPQVAQPGPAGKDIPCTCIFNGRDYEQGEQACIRGMMAVCGMYLNNTSWKFSRTPCPLAAIPGQNALR
;
A
#
# COMPACT_ATOMS: atom_id res chain seq x y z
N MET A 1 17.12 -36.21 1.74
CA MET A 1 16.29 -37.42 1.90
C MET A 1 15.40 -37.20 3.12
N SER A 2 14.10 -36.96 2.97
CA SER A 2 13.04 -37.96 2.77
C SER A 2 12.76 -38.84 4.01
N MET A 3 11.58 -38.59 4.59
CA MET A 3 10.60 -39.55 5.12
C MET A 3 10.67 -40.05 6.57
N ASN A 4 9.58 -39.68 7.27
CA ASN A 4 8.67 -40.51 8.06
C ASN A 4 9.08 -40.90 9.48
N HIS A 5 8.27 -40.48 10.48
CA HIS A 5 7.63 -41.39 11.43
C HIS A 5 6.30 -40.80 11.91
N ALA A 6 5.24 -41.58 11.70
CA ALA A 6 3.86 -41.33 12.09
C ALA A 6 3.62 -41.69 13.57
N ARG A 7 2.75 -40.94 14.25
CA ARG A 7 1.94 -41.41 15.40
C ARG A 7 0.57 -40.76 15.22
N SER A 8 -0.33 -41.39 14.47
CA SER A 8 -1.26 -42.41 14.97
C SER A 8 -2.10 -41.87 16.14
N ALA A 9 -3.27 -41.33 15.82
CA ALA A 9 -4.38 -41.19 16.74
C ALA A 9 -5.70 -41.31 15.95
N ALA A 10 -6.19 -42.55 15.93
CA ALA A 10 -7.59 -42.95 15.85
C ALA A 10 -8.47 -42.37 14.71
N CYS A 11 -8.73 -43.22 13.73
CA CYS A 11 -10.01 -43.22 13.01
C CYS A 11 -11.17 -43.37 14.01
N ALA A 12 -11.98 -42.33 14.16
CA ALA A 12 -13.35 -42.45 14.61
C ALA A 12 -14.25 -42.04 13.45
N PHE A 13 -14.56 -43.02 12.59
CA PHE A 13 -15.66 -42.89 11.65
C PHE A 13 -16.97 -43.01 12.44
N LEU A 14 -17.70 -41.91 12.59
CA LEU A 14 -19.12 -41.93 12.87
C LEU A 14 -19.83 -41.16 11.75
N LEU A 15 -20.27 -41.92 10.75
CA LEU A 15 -21.28 -41.53 9.79
C LEU A 15 -22.62 -41.40 10.54
N THR A 16 -23.08 -40.17 10.77
CA THR A 16 -24.49 -39.92 11.11
C THR A 16 -25.04 -38.73 10.33
N VAL A 17 -25.87 -39.08 9.34
CA VAL A 17 -27.20 -38.51 9.04
C VAL A 17 -27.27 -37.07 8.52
N LEU A 18 -27.75 -36.97 7.27
CA LEU A 18 -28.41 -35.81 6.67
C LEU A 18 -29.46 -35.20 7.61
N GLY A 19 -29.37 -33.88 7.83
CA GLY A 19 -30.55 -33.06 8.14
C GLY A 19 -30.72 -32.67 9.61
N ALA A 20 -30.12 -31.54 9.98
CA ALA A 20 -30.68 -30.55 10.90
C ALA A 20 -29.74 -29.34 10.90
N MET A 21 -30.05 -28.32 10.09
CA MET A 21 -29.41 -27.03 10.27
C MET A 21 -29.93 -26.45 11.59
N PRO A 22 -29.07 -26.11 12.57
CA PRO A 22 -29.54 -25.43 13.77
C PRO A 22 -30.06 -24.04 13.36
N VAL A 23 -31.38 -23.87 13.48
CA VAL A 23 -32.04 -22.57 13.46
C VAL A 23 -31.45 -21.73 14.60
N GLN A 24 -30.75 -20.65 14.26
CA GLN A 24 -30.19 -19.74 15.25
C GLN A 24 -31.33 -18.96 15.91
N PRO A 25 -31.42 -18.92 17.24
CA PRO A 25 -32.40 -18.07 17.91
C PRO A 25 -32.05 -16.60 17.68
N ALA A 26 -33.06 -15.83 17.29
CA ALA A 26 -33.05 -14.37 17.31
C ALA A 26 -32.91 -13.89 18.76
N GLY A 27 -31.66 -13.79 19.22
CA GLY A 27 -31.28 -13.33 20.55
C GLY A 27 -30.65 -11.94 20.47
N ALA A 28 -31.44 -10.96 20.90
CA ALA A 28 -31.08 -9.67 21.49
C ALA A 28 -29.76 -9.00 21.03
N ALA A 29 -29.95 -7.88 20.32
CA ALA A 29 -28.96 -6.83 20.19
C ALA A 29 -28.34 -6.48 21.57
N SER A 30 -27.09 -6.89 21.78
CA SER A 30 -26.24 -6.31 22.81
C SER A 30 -25.35 -5.28 22.13
N ALA A 31 -25.95 -4.12 21.86
CA ALA A 31 -25.20 -2.91 21.58
C ALA A 31 -24.52 -2.46 22.87
N THR A 32 -23.37 -3.05 23.20
CA THR A 32 -22.40 -2.39 24.08
C THR A 32 -21.37 -1.73 23.18
N ASN A 33 -21.80 -0.63 22.57
CA ASN A 33 -20.92 0.47 22.23
C ASN A 33 -20.29 0.95 23.53
N SER A 34 -19.10 0.46 23.83
CA SER A 34 -18.17 1.17 24.69
C SER A 34 -16.97 1.52 23.84
N SER A 35 -17.23 2.42 22.87
CA SER A 35 -16.23 3.41 22.51
C SER A 35 -15.91 4.17 23.78
N ALA A 36 -14.93 3.68 24.54
CA ALA A 36 -14.18 4.54 25.41
C ALA A 36 -13.59 5.60 24.49
N ALA A 37 -14.24 6.77 24.44
CA ALA A 37 -13.64 8.00 24.00
C ALA A 37 -12.54 8.33 25.01
N GLY A 38 -11.47 7.55 24.99
CA GLY A 38 -10.20 7.98 25.51
C GLY A 38 -9.75 9.08 24.57
N SER A 39 -9.83 10.33 25.02
CA SER A 39 -9.07 11.41 24.40
C SER A 39 -7.65 10.88 24.15
N PRO A 40 -7.13 10.91 22.91
CA PRO A 40 -5.72 10.60 22.71
C PRO A 40 -4.95 11.63 23.53
N SER A 41 -4.38 11.20 24.67
CA SER A 41 -3.36 11.99 25.35
C SER A 41 -2.26 12.29 24.31
N PRO A 42 -1.66 13.49 24.31
CA PRO A 42 -0.53 13.78 23.46
C PRO A 42 0.60 12.82 23.82
N GLN A 43 0.72 11.74 23.06
CA GLN A 43 1.85 10.83 23.19
C GLN A 43 3.03 11.56 22.56
N VAL A 44 3.88 12.13 23.43
CA VAL A 44 5.18 12.64 23.02
C VAL A 44 5.91 11.46 22.39
N ALA A 45 6.25 11.58 21.11
CA ALA A 45 6.95 10.52 20.39
C ALA A 45 8.25 10.19 21.13
N GLN A 46 8.36 8.97 21.65
CA GLN A 46 9.59 8.47 22.25
C GLN A 46 10.67 8.41 21.17
N PRO A 47 11.90 8.88 21.41
CA PRO A 47 13.00 8.72 20.45
C PRO A 47 13.26 7.24 20.23
N GLY A 48 12.78 6.69 19.12
CA GLY A 48 13.14 5.36 18.66
C GLY A 48 14.58 5.36 18.12
N PRO A 49 15.19 4.18 17.89
CA PRO A 49 16.40 4.11 17.10
C PRO A 49 16.18 4.86 15.79
N ALA A 50 17.17 5.66 15.36
CA ALA A 50 17.11 6.39 14.10
C ALA A 50 16.59 5.45 13.02
N GLY A 51 15.38 5.72 12.54
CA GLY A 51 14.75 4.91 11.51
C GLY A 51 15.69 4.86 10.31
N LYS A 52 15.71 3.73 9.60
CA LYS A 52 16.43 3.65 8.32
C LYS A 52 16.01 4.86 7.48
N ASP A 53 16.97 5.57 6.89
CA ASP A 53 16.68 6.62 5.93
C ASP A 53 15.88 6.00 4.78
N ILE A 54 14.57 6.19 4.78
CA ILE A 54 13.71 5.76 3.69
C ILE A 54 13.80 6.84 2.62
N PRO A 55 14.27 6.53 1.41
CA PRO A 55 14.37 7.53 0.35
C PRO A 55 12.97 8.04 0.00
N CYS A 56 12.76 9.35 0.14
CA CYS A 56 11.53 10.01 -0.28
C CYS A 56 11.51 10.08 -1.81
N THR A 57 10.76 9.20 -2.47
CA THR A 57 10.60 9.15 -3.93
C THR A 57 9.24 9.68 -4.39
N CYS A 58 9.17 10.11 -5.65
CA CYS A 58 7.91 10.36 -6.35
C CYS A 58 7.59 9.18 -7.27
N ILE A 59 6.32 8.81 -7.38
CA ILE A 59 5.90 7.71 -8.26
C ILE A 59 5.21 8.27 -9.50
N PHE A 60 5.65 7.84 -10.68
CA PHE A 60 4.97 8.11 -11.95
C PHE A 60 5.10 6.93 -12.92
N ASN A 61 3.97 6.48 -13.50
CA ASN A 61 3.91 5.30 -14.38
C ASN A 61 4.57 4.04 -13.77
N GLY A 62 4.40 3.84 -12.46
CA GLY A 62 4.95 2.69 -11.74
C GLY A 62 6.47 2.72 -11.54
N ARG A 63 7.11 3.86 -11.80
CA ARG A 63 8.53 4.08 -11.50
C ARG A 63 8.70 5.08 -10.38
N ASP A 64 9.67 4.78 -9.51
CA ASP A 64 10.17 5.70 -8.50
C ASP A 64 11.15 6.70 -9.13
N TYR A 65 11.05 7.93 -8.68
CA TYR A 65 11.92 9.04 -9.05
C TYR A 65 12.53 9.63 -7.78
N GLU A 66 13.85 9.77 -7.76
CA GLU A 66 14.57 10.41 -6.67
C GLU A 66 14.33 11.93 -6.67
N GLN A 67 14.62 12.58 -5.55
CA GLN A 67 14.52 14.04 -5.46
C GLN A 67 15.43 14.72 -6.48
N GLY A 68 14.88 15.69 -7.21
CA GLY A 68 15.57 16.39 -8.29
C GLY A 68 15.41 15.74 -9.67
N GLU A 69 14.98 14.49 -9.74
CA GLU A 69 14.70 13.85 -11.03
C GLU A 69 13.46 14.46 -11.70
N GLN A 70 13.41 14.32 -13.02
CA GLN A 70 12.41 14.95 -13.86
C GLN A 70 11.59 13.92 -14.63
N ALA A 71 10.29 14.17 -14.73
CA ALA A 71 9.37 13.38 -15.53
C ALA A 71 8.49 14.28 -16.39
N CYS A 72 8.11 13.79 -17.56
CA CYS A 72 7.07 14.40 -18.36
C CYS A 72 5.70 13.87 -17.90
N ILE A 73 4.92 14.72 -17.23
CA ILE A 73 3.61 14.35 -16.69
C ILE A 73 2.57 15.23 -17.36
N ARG A 74 1.65 14.60 -18.11
CA ARG A 74 0.57 15.30 -18.85
C ARG A 74 1.09 16.42 -19.76
N GLY A 75 2.24 16.20 -20.42
CA GLY A 75 2.83 17.17 -21.36
C GLY A 75 3.60 18.33 -20.71
N MET A 76 3.72 18.35 -19.38
CA MET A 76 4.50 19.34 -18.64
C MET A 76 5.69 18.70 -17.93
N MET A 77 6.80 19.44 -17.88
CA MET A 77 7.97 19.02 -17.11
C MET A 77 7.69 19.18 -15.61
N ALA A 78 7.82 18.09 -14.86
CA ALA A 78 7.69 18.04 -13.42
C ALA A 78 9.00 17.55 -12.77
N VAL A 79 9.39 18.16 -11.66
CA VAL A 79 10.57 17.77 -10.88
C VAL A 79 10.09 17.14 -9.57
N CYS A 80 10.64 15.98 -9.20
CA CYS A 80 10.36 15.37 -7.92
C CYS A 80 11.02 16.19 -6.79
N GLY A 81 10.29 16.48 -5.72
CA GLY A 81 10.83 17.21 -4.59
C GLY A 81 9.95 17.08 -3.34
N MET A 82 10.29 17.82 -2.30
CA MET A 82 9.51 17.87 -1.06
C MET A 82 8.60 19.10 -1.02
N TYR A 83 7.37 18.91 -0.56
CA TYR A 83 6.47 19.97 -0.15
C TYR A 83 5.78 19.57 1.15
N LEU A 84 5.94 20.37 2.20
CA LEU A 84 5.39 20.11 3.54
C LEU A 84 5.69 18.66 4.03
N ASN A 85 6.95 18.25 3.96
CA ASN A 85 7.43 16.91 4.35
C ASN A 85 6.82 15.73 3.57
N ASN A 86 6.16 16.00 2.44
CA ASN A 86 5.66 14.97 1.52
C ASN A 86 6.37 15.06 0.16
N THR A 87 6.76 13.92 -0.41
CA THR A 87 7.30 13.89 -1.76
C THR A 87 6.19 14.21 -2.74
N SER A 88 6.45 15.16 -3.63
CA SER A 88 5.45 15.68 -4.54
C SER A 88 6.07 16.16 -5.84
N TRP A 89 5.24 16.21 -6.88
CA TRP A 89 5.61 16.69 -8.20
C TRP A 89 5.50 18.22 -8.24
N LYS A 90 6.63 18.90 -8.44
CA LYS A 90 6.64 20.34 -8.74
C LYS A 90 6.57 20.53 -10.25
N PHE A 91 5.38 20.84 -10.75
CA PHE A 91 5.16 21.16 -12.15
C PHE A 91 5.79 22.51 -12.51
N SER A 92 6.52 22.54 -13.61
CA SER A 92 6.98 23.77 -14.24
C SER A 92 6.02 24.17 -15.37
N ARG A 93 6.14 25.41 -15.85
CA ARG A 93 5.44 25.87 -17.06
C ARG A 93 6.14 25.45 -18.36
N THR A 94 7.22 24.69 -18.26
CA THR A 94 7.97 24.21 -19.42
C THR A 94 7.26 22.98 -20.01
N PRO A 95 6.89 23.01 -21.30
CA PRO A 95 6.35 21.84 -21.97
C PRO A 95 7.40 20.74 -22.07
N CYS A 96 6.96 19.48 -22.20
CA CYS A 96 7.89 18.38 -22.39
C CYS A 96 8.66 18.52 -23.71
N PRO A 97 9.95 18.13 -23.74
CA PRO A 97 10.69 18.08 -24.99
C PRO A 97 10.04 17.07 -25.94
N LEU A 98 9.78 17.50 -27.17
CA LEU A 98 9.42 16.59 -28.24
C LEU A 98 10.69 15.83 -28.64
N ALA A 99 10.61 14.51 -28.74
CA ALA A 99 11.70 13.74 -29.32
C ALA A 99 11.83 14.14 -30.80
N ALA A 100 12.91 14.82 -31.16
CA ALA A 100 13.26 15.02 -32.55
C ALA A 100 13.73 13.67 -33.09
N ILE A 101 12.94 13.05 -33.96
CA ILE A 101 13.37 11.84 -34.67
C ILE A 101 14.36 12.30 -35.76
N PRO A 102 15.65 11.91 -35.70
CA PRO A 102 16.61 12.28 -36.73
C PRO A 102 16.10 11.81 -38.10
N GLY A 103 15.92 12.74 -39.04
CA GLY A 103 15.45 12.45 -40.41
C GLY A 103 14.00 12.85 -40.72
N GLN A 104 13.15 13.17 -39.75
CA GLN A 104 11.77 13.61 -40.04
C GLN A 104 11.67 15.07 -40.52
N ASN A 105 12.69 15.88 -40.29
CA ASN A 105 12.78 17.25 -40.79
C ASN A 105 13.37 17.37 -42.21
N ALA A 106 13.81 16.26 -42.82
CA ALA A 106 14.44 16.25 -44.15
C ALA A 106 13.46 15.96 -45.31
N LEU A 107 12.19 15.67 -44.99
CA LEU A 107 11.13 15.30 -45.94
C LEU A 107 9.99 16.32 -45.98
N ARG A 108 10.17 17.50 -45.38
CA ARG A 108 9.16 18.54 -45.29
C ARG A 108 9.58 19.81 -46.00
#